data_AF-A0A936KLN3-F1
#
_entry.id   AF-A0A936KLN3-F1
#
_cell.length_a   1.000
_cell.length_b   1.000
_cell.length_c   1.000
_cell.angle_alpha   90.00
_cell.angle_beta   90.00
_cell.angle_gamma   90.00
#
_symmetry.space_group_name_H-M   'P 1'
#
loop_
_entity.id
_entity.type
_entity.pdbx_description
1 polymer ?
#
loop_
_entity_poly.entity_id
_entity_poly.type
_entity_poly.pdbx_seq_one_letter_code
_entity_poly.pdbx_strand_id
1 'polypeptide(L)'
;MKYIITKKSTILFFLFFNIINLHAQTNNEIWKLIENKNRAEARKILEKKLNNKSYTIDDFVTFQLLEEFNGKNLDFKNVYKLISKNDNPYPYIFALWDSESFVGSYGIKSTQQYNLIDELINQNPGNGSLRAASHYVHGFHLLKKNQISEFRNEFMKMGSISNWQFVGPFNNISGSGFNKNYDPINDPSNNTIFLSKNNAPIKWFTPEVPSNEGWININNFISTGDAGIVYAQTFVNSPNECDVYLCSGFAGNIKIWVNDKLVISEQEERITELDSYNAFCHLNKGENRIVVQSGRDEIDNHNFIVRITDDKYEPYPGLTFDSKPKEYKKNKSTNSEVKIIPHFAEEFFKNKIKIEPNNITNYILLNKVYIRNRKLFEARKILEQGLKLYQNAILKVELGLCYIKENNQVGLSEITEYIKEEEKESIIYYDLLINDLKSEKKNQELLDTINSKTKIFGESESTFSELINVNIALNDVPKLIKLVEEAHRKYPNSELFANYMYNIYKNVEKDINVATSFMENYLSNHYSFGLKKLLISDYFQNNNSRKAYNKLKENIEIFPYDPEPKLALLKEYITQQKYNEGYELIKSH
;
A
#
# COMPACT_ATOMS: atom_id res chain seq x y z
N MET A 1 28.42 -26.14 -51.53
CA MET A 1 27.55 -25.16 -50.82
C MET A 1 26.44 -25.95 -50.13
N LYS A 2 26.18 -25.96 -48.83
CA LYS A 2 26.61 -25.16 -47.69
C LYS A 2 26.62 -26.09 -46.46
N TYR A 3 27.82 -26.48 -46.02
CA TYR A 3 28.08 -27.01 -44.68
C TYR A 3 28.50 -25.83 -43.78
N ILE A 4 27.59 -24.89 -43.50
CA ILE A 4 27.88 -23.74 -42.61
C ILE A 4 26.59 -23.30 -41.88
N ILE A 5 25.99 -24.15 -41.03
CA ILE A 5 24.94 -23.67 -40.10
C ILE A 5 25.09 -24.23 -38.66
N THR A 6 25.81 -25.31 -38.41
CA THR A 6 25.79 -25.94 -37.07
C THR A 6 26.84 -25.45 -36.05
N LYS A 7 27.82 -24.61 -36.42
CA LYS A 7 28.78 -24.04 -35.44
C LYS A 7 28.35 -22.72 -34.80
N LYS A 8 27.50 -21.91 -35.45
CA LYS A 8 27.09 -20.60 -34.90
C LYS A 8 26.08 -20.73 -33.75
N SER A 9 25.22 -21.74 -33.76
CA SER A 9 24.21 -21.93 -32.70
C SER A 9 24.80 -22.51 -31.41
N THR A 10 25.76 -23.44 -31.51
CA THR A 10 26.47 -23.99 -30.34
C THR A 10 27.45 -22.99 -29.72
N ILE A 11 28.10 -22.14 -30.54
CA ILE A 11 28.96 -21.05 -30.05
C ILE A 11 28.13 -19.94 -29.39
N LEU A 12 26.92 -19.62 -29.91
CA LEU A 12 26.00 -18.69 -29.23
C LEU A 12 25.54 -19.25 -27.87
N PHE A 13 25.23 -20.55 -27.81
CA PHE A 13 24.80 -21.21 -26.58
C PHE A 13 25.93 -21.28 -25.54
N PHE A 14 27.17 -21.57 -25.96
CA PHE A 14 28.35 -21.55 -25.08
C PHE A 14 28.75 -20.13 -24.64
N LEU A 15 28.58 -19.11 -25.49
CA LEU A 15 28.83 -17.72 -25.13
C LEU A 15 27.77 -17.21 -24.13
N PHE A 16 26.50 -17.54 -24.31
CA PHE A 16 25.45 -17.22 -23.34
C PHE A 16 25.69 -17.92 -22.00
N PHE A 17 26.06 -19.20 -21.99
CA PHE A 17 26.35 -19.94 -20.75
C PHE A 17 27.57 -19.37 -20.00
N ASN A 18 28.62 -18.96 -20.70
CA ASN A 18 29.80 -18.35 -20.06
C ASN A 18 29.51 -16.96 -19.49
N ILE A 19 28.71 -16.14 -20.18
CA ILE A 19 28.33 -14.81 -19.68
C ILE A 19 27.45 -14.95 -18.42
N ILE A 20 26.52 -15.90 -18.38
CA ILE A 20 25.67 -16.15 -17.20
C ILE A 20 26.53 -16.62 -16.01
N ASN A 21 27.50 -17.53 -16.24
CA ASN A 21 28.40 -18.02 -15.19
C ASN A 21 29.32 -16.92 -14.64
N LEU A 22 29.88 -16.04 -15.48
CA LEU A 22 30.71 -14.91 -15.06
C LEU A 22 29.92 -13.90 -14.21
N HIS A 23 28.69 -13.56 -14.59
CA HIS A 23 27.85 -12.63 -13.81
C HIS A 23 27.43 -13.22 -12.47
N ALA A 24 26.97 -14.48 -12.45
CA ALA A 24 26.64 -15.19 -11.22
C ALA A 24 27.84 -15.27 -10.26
N GLN A 25 29.06 -15.47 -10.79
CA GLN A 25 30.29 -15.48 -10.00
C GLN A 25 30.59 -14.12 -9.35
N THR A 26 30.44 -13.00 -10.09
CA THR A 26 30.67 -11.66 -9.52
C THR A 26 29.63 -11.23 -8.49
N ASN A 27 28.37 -11.62 -8.64
CA ASN A 27 27.32 -11.33 -7.65
C ASN A 27 27.60 -12.09 -6.33
N ASN A 28 28.01 -13.35 -6.44
CA ASN A 28 28.38 -14.15 -5.28
C ASN A 28 29.58 -13.57 -4.51
N GLU A 29 30.55 -12.95 -5.19
CA GLU A 29 31.68 -12.27 -4.55
C GLU A 29 31.24 -11.04 -3.76
N ILE A 30 30.31 -10.24 -4.31
CA ILE A 30 29.74 -9.07 -3.62
C ILE A 30 29.01 -9.50 -2.34
N TRP A 31 28.18 -10.56 -2.41
CA TRP A 31 27.48 -11.05 -1.22
C TRP A 31 28.40 -11.69 -0.18
N LYS A 32 29.54 -12.29 -0.59
CA LYS A 32 30.59 -12.70 0.35
C LYS A 32 31.25 -11.52 1.04
N LEU A 33 31.46 -10.39 0.35
CA LEU A 33 31.96 -9.18 1.01
C LEU A 33 30.95 -8.65 2.03
N ILE A 34 29.65 -8.69 1.70
CA ILE A 34 28.57 -8.27 2.62
C ILE A 34 28.51 -9.18 3.86
N GLU A 35 28.56 -10.50 3.68
CA GLU A 35 28.61 -11.48 4.77
C GLU A 35 29.82 -11.28 5.69
N ASN A 36 30.99 -11.01 5.12
CA ASN A 36 32.22 -10.72 5.87
C ASN A 36 32.29 -9.27 6.40
N LYS A 37 31.15 -8.56 6.47
CA LYS A 37 31.03 -7.17 6.93
C LYS A 37 31.86 -6.13 6.15
N ASN A 38 32.43 -6.50 5.00
CA ASN A 38 33.16 -5.62 4.07
C ASN A 38 32.23 -4.83 3.13
N ARG A 39 31.13 -4.28 3.69
CA ARG A 39 30.07 -3.58 2.94
C ARG A 39 30.57 -2.36 2.18
N ALA A 40 31.57 -1.65 2.71
CA ALA A 40 32.16 -0.49 2.04
C ALA A 40 32.83 -0.85 0.71
N GLU A 41 33.49 -2.01 0.65
CA GLU A 41 34.12 -2.48 -0.58
C GLU A 41 33.09 -3.01 -1.59
N ALA A 42 32.10 -3.78 -1.11
CA ALA A 42 30.95 -4.19 -1.92
C ALA A 42 30.26 -2.98 -2.57
N ARG A 43 30.02 -1.92 -1.79
CA ARG A 43 29.45 -0.66 -2.25
C ARG A 43 30.31 0.01 -3.33
N LYS A 44 31.63 0.11 -3.15
CA LYS A 44 32.55 0.70 -4.14
C LYS A 44 32.53 -0.05 -5.47
N ILE A 45 32.52 -1.38 -5.43
CA ILE A 45 32.45 -2.24 -6.63
C ILE A 45 31.15 -1.95 -7.39
N LEU A 46 30.02 -1.94 -6.68
CA LEU A 46 28.71 -1.67 -7.26
C LEU A 46 28.63 -0.24 -7.83
N GLU A 47 29.04 0.76 -7.07
CA GLU A 47 29.07 2.17 -7.50
C GLU A 47 29.89 2.34 -8.78
N LYS A 48 31.04 1.67 -8.90
CA LYS A 48 31.84 1.66 -10.12
C LYS A 48 31.08 1.04 -11.31
N LYS A 49 30.38 -0.08 -11.10
CA LYS A 49 29.55 -0.70 -12.15
C LYS A 49 28.41 0.22 -12.59
N LEU A 50 27.76 0.90 -11.64
CA LEU A 50 26.67 1.84 -11.90
C LEU A 50 27.16 3.06 -12.69
N ASN A 51 28.26 3.67 -12.27
CA ASN A 51 28.88 4.82 -12.96
C ASN A 51 29.32 4.47 -14.39
N ASN A 52 29.85 3.26 -14.59
CA ASN A 52 30.24 2.76 -15.91
C ASN A 52 29.07 2.23 -16.75
N LYS A 53 27.84 2.24 -16.20
CA LYS A 53 26.64 1.68 -16.84
C LYS A 53 26.77 0.20 -17.25
N SER A 54 27.60 -0.56 -16.53
CA SER A 54 27.92 -1.96 -16.78
C SER A 54 27.33 -2.90 -15.72
N TYR A 55 26.27 -2.46 -15.04
CA TYR A 55 25.62 -3.17 -13.94
C TYR A 55 24.46 -4.03 -14.44
N THR A 56 24.17 -5.10 -13.72
CA THR A 56 22.97 -5.93 -13.88
C THR A 56 21.82 -5.41 -12.99
N ILE A 57 20.61 -5.94 -13.18
CA ILE A 57 19.50 -5.66 -12.25
C ILE A 57 19.84 -6.10 -10.82
N ASP A 58 20.57 -7.20 -10.66
CA ASP A 58 20.93 -7.69 -9.34
C ASP A 58 21.99 -6.82 -8.67
N ASP A 59 22.95 -6.29 -9.43
CA ASP A 59 23.89 -5.27 -8.93
C ASP A 59 23.13 -4.03 -8.44
N PHE A 60 22.13 -3.58 -9.20
CA PHE A 60 21.31 -2.44 -8.82
C PHE A 60 20.52 -2.70 -7.54
N VAL A 61 19.82 -3.84 -7.44
CA VAL A 61 19.06 -4.20 -6.23
C VAL A 61 19.98 -4.38 -5.03
N THR A 62 21.14 -5.00 -5.20
CA THR A 62 22.13 -5.16 -4.12
C THR A 62 22.65 -3.81 -3.64
N PHE A 63 22.94 -2.89 -4.58
CA PHE A 63 23.33 -1.52 -4.23
C PHE A 63 22.22 -0.79 -3.47
N GLN A 64 20.98 -0.94 -3.92
CA GLN A 64 19.83 -0.35 -3.25
C GLN A 64 19.66 -0.86 -1.81
N LEU A 65 19.76 -2.18 -1.59
CA LEU A 65 19.69 -2.77 -0.26
C LEU A 65 20.80 -2.26 0.66
N LEU A 66 22.01 -2.04 0.13
CA LEU A 66 23.13 -1.48 0.90
C LEU A 66 22.88 -0.02 1.30
N GLU A 67 22.29 0.78 0.42
CA GLU A 67 21.96 2.16 0.74
C GLU A 67 20.79 2.24 1.73
N GLU A 68 19.73 1.45 1.52
CA GLU A 68 18.60 1.33 2.44
C GLU A 68 19.06 0.87 3.84
N PHE A 69 19.97 -0.11 3.92
CA PHE A 69 20.55 -0.57 5.19
C PHE A 69 21.36 0.53 5.89
N ASN A 70 21.91 1.50 5.15
CA ASN A 70 22.62 2.66 5.70
C ASN A 70 21.70 3.89 5.88
N GLY A 71 20.39 3.72 5.75
CA GLY A 71 19.41 4.82 5.87
C GLY A 71 19.47 5.85 4.75
N LYS A 72 20.03 5.48 3.60
CA LYS A 72 20.17 6.36 2.43
C LYS A 72 19.09 6.05 1.41
N ASN A 73 18.45 7.10 0.94
CA ASN A 73 17.54 7.02 -0.20
C ASN A 73 18.30 7.31 -1.49
N LEU A 74 18.03 6.50 -2.51
CA LEU A 74 18.66 6.65 -3.81
C LEU A 74 17.79 7.51 -4.73
N ASP A 75 18.32 8.65 -5.16
CA ASP A 75 17.75 9.43 -6.25
C ASP A 75 18.27 8.91 -7.60
N PHE A 76 17.79 7.73 -8.00
CA PHE A 76 18.08 7.21 -9.33
C PHE A 76 17.16 7.84 -10.37
N LYS A 77 17.71 8.72 -11.20
CA LYS A 77 16.99 9.21 -12.38
C LYS A 77 16.73 8.06 -13.34
N ASN A 78 15.47 7.93 -13.77
CA ASN A 78 14.99 6.97 -14.77
C ASN A 78 15.14 5.49 -14.36
N VAL A 79 14.81 5.13 -13.11
CA VAL A 79 14.78 3.71 -12.65
C VAL A 79 14.04 2.80 -13.61
N TYR A 80 12.90 3.25 -14.15
CA TYR A 80 12.15 2.51 -15.17
C TYR A 80 12.99 2.14 -16.40
N LYS A 81 13.80 3.07 -16.92
CA LYS A 81 14.70 2.83 -18.05
C LYS A 81 15.78 1.80 -17.74
N LEU A 82 16.15 1.66 -16.47
CA LEU A 82 17.13 0.67 -16.04
C LEU A 82 16.53 -0.73 -16.07
N ILE A 83 15.34 -0.88 -15.47
CA ILE A 83 14.67 -2.16 -15.30
C ILE A 83 13.99 -2.66 -16.60
N SER A 84 13.50 -1.74 -17.45
CA SER A 84 12.86 -2.05 -18.75
C SER A 84 13.82 -2.63 -19.80
N LYS A 85 15.13 -2.66 -19.53
CA LYS A 85 16.08 -3.44 -20.33
C LYS A 85 15.90 -4.96 -20.19
N ASN A 86 15.18 -5.41 -19.17
CA ASN A 86 14.82 -6.82 -19.00
C ASN A 86 13.58 -7.14 -19.83
N ASP A 87 13.47 -8.40 -20.28
CA ASP A 87 12.31 -8.88 -21.07
C ASP A 87 10.96 -8.69 -20.32
N ASN A 88 10.98 -8.70 -18.98
CA ASN A 88 9.80 -8.40 -18.16
C ASN A 88 10.20 -7.59 -16.90
N PRO A 89 10.04 -6.24 -16.91
CA PRO A 89 10.39 -5.39 -15.78
C PRO A 89 9.38 -5.41 -14.64
N TYR A 90 8.14 -5.81 -14.90
CA TYR A 90 7.01 -5.61 -13.97
C TYR A 90 7.15 -6.34 -12.63
N PRO A 91 7.65 -7.59 -12.55
CA PRO A 91 7.92 -8.24 -11.26
C PRO A 91 8.89 -7.46 -10.36
N TYR A 92 9.91 -6.83 -10.96
CA TYR A 92 10.88 -6.01 -10.22
C TYR A 92 10.24 -4.73 -9.69
N ILE A 93 9.44 -4.04 -10.52
CA ILE A 93 8.66 -2.86 -10.09
C ILE A 93 7.72 -3.24 -8.96
N PHE A 94 7.05 -4.39 -9.07
CA PHE A 94 6.14 -4.86 -8.03
C PHE A 94 6.86 -5.07 -6.70
N ALA A 95 8.01 -5.77 -6.74
CA ALA A 95 8.81 -6.08 -5.56
C ALA A 95 9.42 -4.83 -4.90
N LEU A 96 9.81 -3.83 -5.69
CA LEU A 96 10.51 -2.64 -5.20
C LEU A 96 9.60 -1.42 -5.03
N TRP A 97 8.28 -1.60 -5.20
CA TRP A 97 7.29 -0.53 -5.26
C TRP A 97 7.38 0.45 -4.10
N ASP A 98 7.45 -0.04 -2.88
CA ASP A 98 7.45 0.77 -1.66
C ASP A 98 8.79 1.46 -1.38
N SER A 99 9.86 1.15 -2.13
CA SER A 99 11.12 1.87 -1.99
C SER A 99 11.00 3.30 -2.50
N GLU A 100 11.61 4.24 -1.80
CA GLU A 100 11.66 5.66 -2.19
C GLU A 100 12.30 5.89 -3.57
N SER A 101 13.12 4.94 -4.03
CA SER A 101 13.74 4.96 -5.37
C SER A 101 12.74 4.60 -6.49
N PHE A 102 11.58 4.02 -6.15
CA PHE A 102 10.57 3.56 -7.10
C PHE A 102 9.30 4.40 -6.98
N VAL A 103 8.21 3.83 -6.45
CA VAL A 103 6.94 4.54 -6.28
C VAL A 103 6.87 5.16 -4.89
N GLY A 104 7.40 4.48 -3.87
CA GLY A 104 7.45 4.95 -2.49
C GLY A 104 6.08 4.98 -1.81
N SER A 105 6.09 5.38 -0.54
CA SER A 105 4.89 5.50 0.30
C SER A 105 3.84 6.48 -0.25
N TYR A 106 2.56 6.32 0.11
CA TYR A 106 1.50 7.25 -0.31
C TYR A 106 1.82 8.69 0.14
N GLY A 107 1.61 9.66 -0.74
CA GLY A 107 2.01 11.04 -0.46
C GLY A 107 2.17 11.88 -1.72
N ILE A 108 2.69 13.10 -1.52
CA ILE A 108 3.19 13.91 -2.64
C ILE A 108 4.45 13.22 -3.17
N LYS A 109 4.53 13.04 -4.49
CA LYS A 109 5.55 12.27 -5.17
C LYS A 109 6.65 13.18 -5.64
N SER A 110 7.90 12.72 -5.55
CA SER A 110 9.02 13.36 -6.24
C SER A 110 8.81 13.34 -7.75
N THR A 111 9.53 14.18 -8.48
CA THR A 111 9.49 14.19 -9.96
C THR A 111 9.79 12.81 -10.53
N GLN A 112 10.73 12.08 -9.93
CA GLN A 112 11.17 10.76 -10.35
C GLN A 112 10.09 9.70 -10.12
N GLN A 113 9.50 9.69 -8.92
CA GLN A 113 8.37 8.80 -8.58
C GLN A 113 7.18 9.06 -9.51
N TYR A 114 6.84 10.34 -9.73
CA TYR A 114 5.77 10.73 -10.63
C TYR A 114 6.02 10.30 -12.08
N ASN A 115 7.24 10.45 -12.59
CA ASN A 115 7.58 10.00 -13.94
C ASN A 115 7.43 8.47 -14.09
N LEU A 116 7.83 7.68 -13.10
CA LEU A 116 7.61 6.23 -13.12
C LEU A 116 6.11 5.89 -13.11
N ILE A 117 5.33 6.59 -12.28
CA ILE A 117 3.86 6.42 -12.22
C ILE A 117 3.25 6.75 -13.60
N ASP A 118 3.64 7.86 -14.22
CA ASP A 118 3.15 8.29 -15.53
C ASP A 118 3.56 7.31 -16.65
N GLU A 119 4.80 6.83 -16.64
CA GLU A 119 5.27 5.78 -17.56
C GLU A 119 4.42 4.51 -17.43
N LEU A 120 4.17 4.03 -16.21
CA LEU A 120 3.33 2.86 -15.95
C LEU A 120 1.87 3.07 -16.41
N ILE A 121 1.33 4.28 -16.22
CA ILE A 121 -0.02 4.65 -16.66
C ILE A 121 -0.13 4.66 -18.19
N ASN A 122 0.90 5.10 -18.90
CA ASN A 122 0.86 5.33 -20.34
C ASN A 122 1.44 4.17 -21.18
N GLN A 123 2.17 3.24 -20.57
CA GLN A 123 2.82 2.13 -21.26
C GLN A 123 1.80 1.20 -21.95
N ASN A 124 1.94 0.89 -23.24
CA ASN A 124 1.09 -0.08 -23.94
C ASN A 124 1.89 -0.86 -25.02
N PRO A 125 2.00 -2.21 -24.95
CA PRO A 125 1.45 -3.09 -23.93
C PRO A 125 2.13 -2.89 -22.57
N GLY A 126 1.34 -2.94 -21.50
CA GLY A 126 1.75 -2.76 -20.11
C GLY A 126 1.48 -4.00 -19.25
N ASN A 127 1.58 -3.82 -17.93
CA ASN A 127 0.96 -4.70 -16.95
C ASN A 127 -0.19 -3.92 -16.29
N GLY A 128 -1.43 -4.30 -16.57
CA GLY A 128 -2.60 -3.56 -16.14
C GLY A 128 -2.88 -3.61 -14.64
N SER A 129 -2.25 -4.53 -13.89
CA SER A 129 -2.26 -4.53 -12.43
C SER A 129 -1.42 -3.38 -11.89
N LEU A 130 -0.19 -3.24 -12.38
CA LEU A 130 0.66 -2.10 -12.02
C LEU A 130 0.09 -0.76 -12.54
N ARG A 131 -0.56 -0.74 -13.71
CA ARG A 131 -1.27 0.46 -14.21
C ARG A 131 -2.36 0.91 -13.24
N ALA A 132 -3.20 -0.02 -12.78
CA ALA A 132 -4.25 0.29 -11.81
C ALA A 132 -3.67 0.72 -10.45
N ALA A 133 -2.61 0.06 -9.95
CA ALA A 133 -1.89 0.51 -8.76
C ALA A 133 -1.31 1.94 -8.93
N SER A 134 -0.81 2.27 -10.12
CA SER A 134 -0.29 3.61 -10.43
C SER A 134 -1.39 4.67 -10.44
N HIS A 135 -2.57 4.37 -10.98
CA HIS A 135 -3.74 5.27 -10.87
C HIS A 135 -4.13 5.49 -9.40
N TYR A 136 -4.10 4.46 -8.56
CA TYR A 136 -4.38 4.59 -7.12
C TYR A 136 -3.36 5.49 -6.42
N VAL A 137 -2.06 5.27 -6.65
CA VAL A 137 -1.03 6.12 -6.05
C VAL A 137 -1.09 7.56 -6.59
N HIS A 138 -1.39 7.75 -7.88
CA HIS A 138 -1.58 9.06 -8.49
C HIS A 138 -2.78 9.79 -7.90
N GLY A 139 -3.88 9.10 -7.63
CA GLY A 139 -5.02 9.68 -6.92
C GLY A 139 -4.61 10.23 -5.54
N PHE A 140 -3.86 9.47 -4.73
CA PHE A 140 -3.36 9.99 -3.45
C PHE A 140 -2.39 11.16 -3.61
N HIS A 141 -1.56 11.17 -4.65
CA HIS A 141 -0.71 12.32 -4.96
C HIS A 141 -1.54 13.59 -5.20
N LEU A 142 -2.58 13.50 -6.04
CA LEU A 142 -3.49 14.58 -6.35
C LEU A 142 -4.27 15.03 -5.11
N LEU A 143 -4.80 14.10 -4.33
CA LEU A 143 -5.48 14.38 -3.07
C LEU A 143 -4.55 15.15 -2.13
N LYS A 144 -3.33 14.66 -1.89
CA LYS A 144 -2.37 15.31 -0.98
C LYS A 144 -1.95 16.70 -1.44
N LYS A 145 -2.01 17.01 -2.73
CA LYS A 145 -1.85 18.37 -3.31
C LYS A 145 -3.13 19.22 -3.29
N ASN A 146 -4.18 18.76 -2.60
CA ASN A 146 -5.49 19.39 -2.54
C ASN A 146 -6.19 19.53 -3.91
N GLN A 147 -5.87 18.66 -4.87
CA GLN A 147 -6.49 18.61 -6.21
C GLN A 147 -7.71 17.66 -6.19
N ILE A 148 -8.78 18.12 -5.51
CA ILE A 148 -9.96 17.32 -5.13
C ILE A 148 -10.76 16.80 -6.34
N SER A 149 -10.92 17.59 -7.39
CA SER A 149 -11.66 17.17 -8.58
C SER A 149 -10.96 16.06 -9.35
N GLU A 150 -9.65 16.10 -9.38
CA GLU A 150 -8.80 15.25 -10.20
C GLU A 150 -8.60 13.87 -9.56
N PHE A 151 -8.43 13.78 -8.23
CA PHE A 151 -8.13 12.49 -7.60
C PHE A 151 -9.28 11.47 -7.75
N ARG A 152 -10.54 11.90 -7.67
CA ARG A 152 -11.70 11.01 -7.85
C ARG A 152 -11.77 10.44 -9.26
N ASN A 153 -11.50 11.29 -10.25
CA ASN A 153 -11.42 10.86 -11.64
C ASN A 153 -10.27 9.88 -11.86
N GLU A 154 -9.18 10.02 -11.11
CA GLU A 154 -8.03 9.14 -11.21
C GLU A 154 -8.31 7.74 -10.65
N PHE A 155 -8.96 7.63 -9.49
CA PHE A 155 -9.34 6.33 -8.92
C PHE A 155 -10.29 5.53 -9.83
N MET A 156 -11.20 6.20 -10.54
CA MET A 156 -12.10 5.54 -11.49
C MET A 156 -11.36 4.86 -12.66
N LYS A 157 -10.10 5.25 -12.95
CA LYS A 157 -9.28 4.63 -14.02
C LYS A 157 -8.64 3.31 -13.61
N MET A 158 -8.78 2.88 -12.36
CA MET A 158 -8.29 1.56 -11.91
C MET A 158 -9.02 0.39 -12.59
N GLY A 159 -10.21 0.62 -13.15
CA GLY A 159 -11.01 -0.41 -13.81
C GLY A 159 -11.58 -1.45 -12.84
N SER A 160 -11.92 -1.01 -11.63
CA SER A 160 -12.68 -1.77 -10.64
C SER A 160 -14.16 -1.86 -10.99
N ILE A 161 -14.79 -2.93 -10.52
CA ILE A 161 -16.23 -3.08 -10.54
C ILE A 161 -16.86 -2.07 -9.56
N SER A 162 -17.94 -1.41 -10.00
CA SER A 162 -18.69 -0.43 -9.21
C SER A 162 -20.18 -0.79 -9.11
N ASN A 163 -20.97 0.14 -8.56
CA ASN A 163 -22.43 0.01 -8.45
C ASN A 163 -22.87 -1.20 -7.62
N TRP A 164 -22.37 -1.28 -6.39
CA TRP A 164 -22.67 -2.37 -5.47
C TRP A 164 -23.99 -2.14 -4.70
N GLN A 165 -24.74 -3.22 -4.49
CA GLN A 165 -25.69 -3.32 -3.38
C GLN A 165 -25.06 -4.08 -2.23
N PHE A 166 -25.51 -3.81 -1.00
CA PHE A 166 -25.03 -4.47 0.20
C PHE A 166 -26.16 -5.06 1.03
N VAL A 167 -25.85 -6.12 1.78
CA VAL A 167 -26.70 -6.66 2.84
C VAL A 167 -25.84 -7.27 3.94
N GLY A 168 -26.20 -6.99 5.19
CA GLY A 168 -25.50 -7.44 6.38
C GLY A 168 -25.72 -6.50 7.57
N PRO A 169 -24.93 -6.63 8.64
CA PRO A 169 -23.96 -7.69 8.85
C PRO A 169 -24.64 -8.99 9.32
N PHE A 170 -24.12 -10.14 8.90
CA PHE A 170 -24.43 -11.46 9.44
C PHE A 170 -23.38 -11.88 10.48
N ASN A 171 -23.68 -12.91 11.27
CA ASN A 171 -22.79 -13.35 12.35
C ASN A 171 -21.46 -13.89 11.79
N ASN A 172 -20.33 -13.46 12.38
CA ASN A 172 -19.01 -13.97 12.06
C ASN A 172 -18.09 -14.13 13.30
N ILE A 173 -18.66 -14.22 14.51
CA ILE A 173 -17.85 -14.37 15.73
C ILE A 173 -16.92 -15.57 15.57
N SER A 174 -15.62 -15.38 15.80
CA SER A 174 -14.60 -16.42 15.67
C SER A 174 -14.59 -17.08 14.29
N GLY A 175 -14.83 -16.31 13.23
CA GLY A 175 -14.87 -16.77 11.83
C GLY A 175 -16.05 -17.71 11.48
N SER A 176 -17.01 -17.90 12.39
CA SER A 176 -18.11 -18.86 12.22
C SER A 176 -19.03 -18.60 11.03
N GLY A 177 -19.03 -17.37 10.51
CA GLY A 177 -19.87 -16.94 9.39
C GLY A 177 -19.36 -17.38 8.03
N PHE A 178 -18.05 -17.62 7.88
CA PHE A 178 -17.43 -17.78 6.56
C PHE A 178 -18.02 -18.92 5.72
N ASN A 179 -18.23 -20.08 6.34
CA ASN A 179 -18.77 -21.28 5.68
C ASN A 179 -20.28 -21.44 5.86
N LYS A 180 -20.93 -20.54 6.60
CA LYS A 180 -22.37 -20.57 6.76
C LYS A 180 -23.04 -20.12 5.45
N ASN A 181 -24.00 -20.92 4.99
CA ASN A 181 -24.81 -20.58 3.83
C ASN A 181 -25.88 -19.56 4.26
N TYR A 182 -25.58 -18.28 4.13
CA TYR A 182 -26.58 -17.24 4.27
C TYR A 182 -27.34 -17.08 2.95
N ASP A 183 -28.65 -16.84 3.05
CA ASP A 183 -29.56 -16.76 1.90
C ASP A 183 -29.23 -15.71 0.82
N PRO A 184 -28.54 -14.57 1.08
CA PRO A 184 -28.25 -13.58 0.04
C PRO A 184 -27.53 -14.11 -1.20
N ILE A 185 -26.77 -15.20 -1.07
CA ILE A 185 -26.13 -15.87 -2.23
C ILE A 185 -27.20 -16.36 -3.22
N ASN A 186 -28.31 -16.90 -2.71
CA ASN A 186 -29.34 -17.55 -3.51
C ASN A 186 -30.39 -16.57 -4.04
N ASP A 187 -30.56 -15.43 -3.37
CA ASP A 187 -31.62 -14.46 -3.67
C ASP A 187 -31.07 -13.05 -3.97
N PRO A 188 -31.07 -12.63 -5.26
CA PRO A 188 -30.68 -11.28 -5.66
C PRO A 188 -31.74 -10.20 -5.38
N SER A 189 -32.95 -10.55 -4.93
CA SER A 189 -34.10 -9.66 -4.87
C SER A 189 -34.01 -8.62 -3.76
N ASN A 190 -34.36 -7.37 -4.09
CA ASN A 190 -34.51 -6.29 -3.11
C ASN A 190 -35.71 -6.47 -2.17
N ASN A 191 -36.61 -7.42 -2.45
CA ASN A 191 -37.82 -7.62 -1.65
C ASN A 191 -37.61 -8.58 -0.49
N THR A 192 -36.62 -9.45 -0.58
CA THR A 192 -36.36 -10.51 0.39
C THR A 192 -35.83 -9.94 1.69
N ILE A 193 -36.40 -10.40 2.81
CA ILE A 193 -36.01 -10.00 4.16
C ILE A 193 -35.10 -11.09 4.72
N PHE A 194 -33.91 -10.69 5.15
CA PHE A 194 -32.96 -11.52 5.87
C PHE A 194 -32.89 -11.10 7.34
N LEU A 195 -32.27 -11.93 8.17
CA LEU A 195 -31.99 -11.61 9.56
C LEU A 195 -30.51 -11.26 9.73
N SER A 196 -30.24 -10.08 10.28
CA SER A 196 -28.89 -9.66 10.63
C SER A 196 -28.33 -10.47 11.81
N LYS A 197 -27.06 -10.23 12.15
CA LYS A 197 -26.41 -10.84 13.33
C LYS A 197 -27.14 -10.59 14.66
N ASN A 198 -27.97 -9.54 14.73
CA ASN A 198 -28.77 -9.16 15.90
C ASN A 198 -30.26 -9.51 15.74
N ASN A 199 -30.62 -10.38 14.78
CA ASN A 199 -32.00 -10.73 14.43
C ASN A 199 -32.86 -9.56 13.93
N ALA A 200 -32.26 -8.46 13.50
CA ALA A 200 -33.00 -7.36 12.88
C ALA A 200 -33.30 -7.68 11.40
N PRO A 201 -34.50 -7.32 10.88
CA PRO A 201 -34.82 -7.50 9.47
C PRO A 201 -33.96 -6.57 8.61
N ILE A 202 -33.28 -7.13 7.62
CA ILE A 202 -32.43 -6.40 6.67
C ILE A 202 -32.75 -6.83 5.23
N LYS A 203 -32.43 -5.97 4.27
CA LYS A 203 -32.62 -6.21 2.83
C LYS A 203 -31.38 -5.76 2.07
N TRP A 204 -31.26 -6.20 0.83
CA TRP A 204 -30.36 -5.56 -0.13
C TRP A 204 -30.70 -4.08 -0.26
N PHE A 205 -29.69 -3.22 -0.15
CA PHE A 205 -29.83 -1.79 -0.42
C PHE A 205 -28.69 -1.30 -1.32
N THR A 206 -28.97 -0.27 -2.10
CA THR A 206 -27.96 0.46 -2.87
C THR A 206 -27.58 1.71 -2.06
N PRO A 207 -26.29 1.99 -1.80
CA PRO A 207 -25.90 3.26 -1.20
C PRO A 207 -26.37 4.42 -2.08
N GLU A 208 -26.91 5.46 -1.46
CA GLU A 208 -27.34 6.66 -2.17
C GLU A 208 -26.16 7.34 -2.88
N VAL A 209 -25.01 7.40 -2.19
CA VAL A 209 -23.74 7.85 -2.72
C VAL A 209 -22.78 6.66 -2.80
N PRO A 210 -22.48 6.13 -4.01
CA PRO A 210 -21.50 5.06 -4.15
C PRO A 210 -20.07 5.59 -3.91
N SER A 211 -19.19 4.71 -3.42
CA SER A 211 -17.74 4.96 -3.51
C SER A 211 -17.25 4.57 -4.90
N ASN A 212 -16.52 5.49 -5.53
CA ASN A 212 -15.86 5.29 -6.83
C ASN A 212 -14.33 5.28 -6.68
N GLU A 213 -13.82 4.95 -5.48
CA GLU A 213 -12.37 4.90 -5.20
C GLU A 213 -11.71 3.56 -5.61
N GLY A 214 -12.51 2.65 -6.15
CA GLY A 214 -12.12 1.30 -6.51
C GLY A 214 -12.06 0.34 -5.32
N TRP A 215 -11.37 0.69 -4.24
CA TRP A 215 -11.47 -0.03 -2.98
C TRP A 215 -12.78 0.31 -2.28
N ILE A 216 -13.59 -0.70 -2.00
CA ILE A 216 -14.85 -0.57 -1.28
C ILE A 216 -14.58 -0.79 0.21
N ASN A 217 -14.51 0.30 0.97
CA ASN A 217 -14.50 0.21 2.44
C ASN A 217 -15.92 -0.09 2.94
N ILE A 218 -16.12 -1.29 3.49
CA ILE A 218 -17.43 -1.77 3.95
C ILE A 218 -17.97 -0.89 5.09
N ASN A 219 -17.10 -0.37 5.94
CA ASN A 219 -17.48 0.43 7.11
C ASN A 219 -18.15 1.76 6.73
N ASN A 220 -17.98 2.23 5.48
CA ASN A 220 -18.68 3.41 4.97
C ASN A 220 -20.19 3.16 4.81
N PHE A 221 -20.61 1.91 4.66
CA PHE A 221 -22.00 1.55 4.33
C PHE A 221 -22.68 0.69 5.39
N ILE A 222 -21.94 -0.22 6.03
CA ILE A 222 -22.46 -1.13 7.05
C ILE A 222 -21.48 -1.18 8.22
N SER A 223 -21.95 -0.83 9.41
CA SER A 223 -21.19 -1.06 10.64
C SER A 223 -21.22 -2.55 11.00
N THR A 224 -20.08 -3.23 10.89
CA THR A 224 -19.94 -4.64 11.29
C THR A 224 -19.64 -4.80 12.77
N GLY A 225 -19.28 -3.75 13.51
CA GLY A 225 -18.62 -3.87 14.81
C GLY A 225 -17.35 -4.71 14.69
N ASP A 226 -17.04 -5.48 15.73
CA ASP A 226 -15.82 -6.31 15.75
C ASP A 226 -15.89 -7.43 14.69
N ALA A 227 -16.97 -8.21 14.68
CA ALA A 227 -17.14 -9.33 13.75
C ALA A 227 -18.42 -9.24 12.92
N GLY A 228 -18.30 -9.52 11.62
CA GLY A 228 -19.46 -9.64 10.72
C GLY A 228 -19.14 -10.10 9.30
N ILE A 229 -20.12 -10.74 8.67
CA ILE A 229 -20.14 -11.00 7.22
C ILE A 229 -21.03 -9.96 6.54
N VAL A 230 -20.55 -9.37 5.45
CA VAL A 230 -21.33 -8.52 4.56
C VAL A 230 -21.32 -9.14 3.17
N TYR A 231 -22.48 -9.15 2.52
CA TYR A 231 -22.56 -9.48 1.10
C TYR A 231 -22.66 -8.20 0.29
N ALA A 232 -21.94 -8.15 -0.82
CA ALA A 232 -22.08 -7.16 -1.86
C ALA A 232 -22.48 -7.84 -3.18
N GLN A 233 -23.36 -7.24 -3.97
CA GLN A 233 -23.68 -7.73 -5.32
C GLN A 233 -23.72 -6.62 -6.36
N THR A 234 -23.41 -6.96 -7.60
CA THR A 234 -23.57 -6.11 -8.78
C THR A 234 -23.93 -6.96 -10.00
N PHE A 235 -24.45 -6.32 -11.04
CA PHE A 235 -24.78 -6.94 -12.31
C PHE A 235 -23.91 -6.35 -13.42
N VAL A 236 -23.18 -7.22 -14.10
CA VAL A 236 -22.23 -6.88 -15.15
C VAL A 236 -22.82 -7.26 -16.50
N ASN A 237 -23.11 -6.26 -17.33
CA ASN A 237 -23.45 -6.50 -18.73
C ASN A 237 -22.17 -6.69 -19.54
N SER A 238 -22.07 -7.83 -20.22
CA SER A 238 -21.00 -8.10 -21.18
C SER A 238 -21.52 -8.02 -22.62
N PRO A 239 -20.87 -7.27 -23.53
CA PRO A 239 -21.32 -7.16 -24.91
C PRO A 239 -21.19 -8.48 -25.69
N ASN A 240 -20.28 -9.36 -25.24
CA ASN A 240 -19.99 -10.64 -25.85
C ASN A 240 -19.82 -11.73 -24.77
N GLU A 241 -19.90 -12.98 -25.19
CA GLU A 241 -19.47 -14.10 -24.36
C GLU A 241 -17.93 -14.15 -24.36
N CYS A 242 -17.31 -14.20 -23.17
CA CYS A 242 -15.86 -14.12 -23.05
C CYS A 242 -15.30 -14.81 -21.80
N ASP A 243 -14.07 -15.28 -21.92
CA ASP A 243 -13.25 -15.71 -20.78
C ASP A 243 -12.38 -14.54 -20.34
N VAL A 244 -12.33 -14.31 -19.03
CA VAL A 244 -11.68 -13.16 -18.40
C VAL A 244 -10.99 -13.57 -17.10
N TYR A 245 -10.14 -12.69 -16.59
CA TYR A 245 -9.57 -12.81 -15.26
C TYR A 245 -10.44 -12.01 -14.29
N LEU A 246 -10.94 -12.69 -13.26
CA LEU A 246 -11.50 -12.02 -12.08
C LEU A 246 -10.37 -11.84 -11.07
N CYS A 247 -10.00 -10.58 -10.83
CA CYS A 247 -8.91 -10.20 -9.95
C CYS A 247 -9.46 -9.51 -8.71
N SER A 248 -8.87 -9.80 -7.55
CA SER A 248 -9.33 -9.23 -6.28
C SER A 248 -8.19 -8.97 -5.31
N GLY A 249 -8.38 -7.92 -4.52
CA GLY A 249 -7.67 -7.67 -3.27
C GLY A 249 -8.69 -7.38 -2.16
N PHE A 250 -8.32 -7.62 -0.91
CA PHE A 250 -9.24 -7.46 0.23
C PHE A 250 -8.51 -7.31 1.58
N ALA A 251 -9.26 -6.84 2.57
CA ALA A 251 -8.91 -6.85 3.98
C ALA A 251 -10.02 -7.58 4.77
N GLY A 252 -9.69 -8.74 5.33
CA GLY A 252 -10.63 -9.71 5.92
C GLY A 252 -10.51 -11.07 5.25
N ASN A 253 -11.61 -11.82 5.17
CA ASN A 253 -11.73 -13.04 4.37
C ASN A 253 -12.75 -12.81 3.23
N ILE A 254 -12.68 -13.62 2.16
CA ILE A 254 -13.49 -13.37 0.97
C ILE A 254 -13.98 -14.65 0.29
N LYS A 255 -15.20 -14.59 -0.23
CA LYS A 255 -15.69 -15.47 -1.30
C LYS A 255 -16.27 -14.62 -2.43
N ILE A 256 -16.02 -15.02 -3.67
CA ILE A 256 -16.57 -14.35 -4.85
C ILE A 256 -17.26 -15.39 -5.73
N TRP A 257 -18.47 -15.07 -6.17
CA TRP A 257 -19.24 -15.88 -7.12
C TRP A 257 -19.49 -15.08 -8.40
N VAL A 258 -19.43 -15.78 -9.54
CA VAL A 258 -19.85 -15.27 -10.85
C VAL A 258 -20.95 -16.20 -11.37
N ASN A 259 -22.14 -15.65 -11.62
CA ASN A 259 -23.31 -16.40 -12.05
C ASN A 259 -23.59 -17.63 -11.16
N ASP A 260 -23.52 -17.45 -9.84
CA ASP A 260 -23.71 -18.48 -8.80
C ASP A 260 -22.61 -19.56 -8.74
N LYS A 261 -21.56 -19.49 -9.57
CA LYS A 261 -20.36 -20.34 -9.45
C LYS A 261 -19.33 -19.65 -8.55
N LEU A 262 -18.90 -20.31 -7.47
CA LEU A 262 -17.80 -19.85 -6.62
C LEU A 262 -16.50 -19.83 -7.43
N VAL A 263 -15.81 -18.69 -7.48
CA VAL A 263 -14.56 -18.50 -8.23
C VAL A 263 -13.35 -18.22 -7.33
N ILE A 264 -13.54 -17.52 -6.22
CA ILE A 264 -12.50 -17.25 -5.22
C ILE A 264 -13.06 -17.61 -3.85
N SER A 265 -12.25 -18.27 -3.01
CA SER A 265 -12.59 -18.58 -1.62
C SER A 265 -11.31 -18.58 -0.79
N GLU A 266 -11.07 -17.53 -0.03
CA GLU A 266 -10.00 -17.41 0.95
C GLU A 266 -10.60 -17.25 2.34
N GLN A 267 -10.35 -18.23 3.20
CA GLN A 267 -10.90 -18.27 4.56
C GLN A 267 -10.04 -17.49 5.54
N GLU A 268 -8.73 -17.46 5.33
CA GLU A 268 -7.81 -16.80 6.23
C GLU A 268 -8.00 -15.28 6.14
N GLU A 269 -8.05 -14.62 7.29
CA GLU A 269 -8.11 -13.16 7.33
C GLU A 269 -6.76 -12.57 6.90
N ARG A 270 -6.79 -11.75 5.85
CA ARG A 270 -5.60 -11.14 5.24
C ARG A 270 -5.88 -9.70 4.88
N ILE A 271 -4.82 -8.89 4.83
CA ILE A 271 -4.82 -7.61 4.11
C ILE A 271 -3.99 -7.85 2.86
N THR A 272 -4.52 -7.64 1.67
CA THR A 272 -3.78 -7.96 0.44
C THR A 272 -3.57 -6.72 -0.40
N GLU A 273 -2.72 -6.84 -1.42
CA GLU A 273 -2.68 -5.87 -2.50
C GLU A 273 -3.82 -6.10 -3.49
N LEU A 274 -4.00 -5.10 -4.35
CA LEU A 274 -4.72 -5.22 -5.62
C LEU A 274 -4.30 -6.49 -6.38
N ASP A 275 -5.27 -7.19 -6.99
CA ASP A 275 -5.07 -8.37 -7.85
C ASP A 275 -4.19 -9.49 -7.22
N SER A 276 -4.20 -9.60 -5.89
CA SER A 276 -3.47 -10.66 -5.18
C SER A 276 -4.09 -12.04 -5.40
N TYR A 277 -5.41 -12.09 -5.57
CA TYR A 277 -6.19 -13.31 -5.79
C TYR A 277 -6.89 -13.23 -7.14
N ASN A 278 -6.55 -14.16 -8.03
CA ASN A 278 -6.98 -14.12 -9.42
C ASN A 278 -7.52 -15.48 -9.83
N ALA A 279 -8.63 -15.50 -10.56
CA ALA A 279 -9.24 -16.71 -11.08
C ALA A 279 -9.73 -16.50 -12.52
N PHE A 280 -9.64 -17.56 -13.33
CA PHE A 280 -10.37 -17.59 -14.60
C PHE A 280 -11.88 -17.61 -14.33
N CYS A 281 -12.62 -16.75 -15.02
CA CYS A 281 -14.07 -16.81 -15.04
C CYS A 281 -14.60 -16.59 -16.46
N HIS A 282 -15.86 -16.98 -16.65
CA HIS A 282 -16.56 -16.90 -17.91
C HIS A 282 -17.77 -16.00 -17.76
N LEU A 283 -17.89 -14.99 -18.63
CA LEU A 283 -19.05 -14.11 -18.73
C LEU A 283 -19.89 -14.50 -19.94
N ASN A 284 -21.19 -14.70 -19.71
CA ASN A 284 -22.14 -14.83 -20.81
C ASN A 284 -22.32 -13.46 -21.47
N LYS A 285 -22.70 -13.43 -22.75
CA LYS A 285 -23.26 -12.22 -23.36
C LYS A 285 -24.51 -11.78 -22.59
N GLY A 286 -24.61 -10.48 -22.31
CA GLY A 286 -25.69 -9.90 -21.51
C GLY A 286 -25.34 -9.84 -20.02
N GLU A 287 -26.36 -9.98 -19.17
CA GLU A 287 -26.23 -9.78 -17.73
C GLU A 287 -25.56 -10.96 -17.01
N ASN A 288 -24.61 -10.64 -16.14
CA ASN A 288 -23.90 -11.58 -15.28
C ASN A 288 -23.95 -11.07 -13.83
N ARG A 289 -24.29 -11.93 -12.86
CA ARG A 289 -24.29 -11.54 -11.45
C ARG A 289 -22.92 -11.80 -10.83
N ILE A 290 -22.41 -10.82 -10.09
CA ILE A 290 -21.23 -11.00 -9.23
C ILE A 290 -21.64 -10.75 -7.79
N VAL A 291 -21.25 -11.67 -6.92
CA VAL A 291 -21.50 -11.59 -5.48
C VAL A 291 -20.17 -11.70 -4.75
N VAL A 292 -19.93 -10.80 -3.81
CA VAL A 292 -18.81 -10.86 -2.86
C VAL A 292 -19.39 -11.11 -1.47
N GLN A 293 -18.88 -12.11 -0.77
CA GLN A 293 -19.01 -12.25 0.67
C GLN A 293 -17.70 -11.78 1.27
N SER A 294 -17.75 -10.71 2.05
CA SER A 294 -16.61 -10.13 2.75
C SER A 294 -16.82 -10.27 4.24
N GLY A 295 -15.87 -10.88 4.93
CA GLY A 295 -15.94 -11.11 6.37
C GLY A 295 -14.76 -10.52 7.13
N ARG A 296 -15.02 -10.14 8.38
CA ARG A 296 -13.98 -9.81 9.37
C ARG A 296 -14.32 -10.33 10.76
N ASP A 297 -13.30 -10.47 11.58
CA ASP A 297 -13.34 -10.75 13.02
C ASP A 297 -12.40 -9.78 13.76
N GLU A 298 -11.11 -9.72 13.38
CA GLU A 298 -10.10 -8.90 14.08
C GLU A 298 -9.41 -7.86 13.19
N ILE A 299 -9.54 -7.94 11.86
CA ILE A 299 -8.87 -7.03 10.93
C ILE A 299 -9.55 -5.66 10.84
N ASP A 300 -8.81 -4.60 11.17
CA ASP A 300 -9.18 -3.21 10.87
C ASP A 300 -9.12 -2.92 9.36
N ASN A 301 -9.98 -1.99 8.90
CA ASN A 301 -10.16 -1.61 7.49
C ASN A 301 -10.80 -2.69 6.61
N HIS A 302 -11.94 -3.26 7.01
CA HIS A 302 -12.73 -4.21 6.20
C HIS A 302 -13.05 -3.67 4.80
N ASN A 303 -12.41 -4.21 3.76
CA ASN A 303 -12.55 -3.71 2.40
C ASN A 303 -12.33 -4.79 1.34
N PHE A 304 -12.75 -4.50 0.12
CA PHE A 304 -12.41 -5.31 -1.05
C PHE A 304 -12.30 -4.46 -2.31
N ILE A 305 -11.61 -4.99 -3.31
CA ILE A 305 -11.63 -4.54 -4.70
C ILE A 305 -11.81 -5.75 -5.60
N VAL A 306 -12.59 -5.59 -6.67
CA VAL A 306 -12.73 -6.60 -7.73
C VAL A 306 -12.55 -5.93 -9.08
N ARG A 307 -11.81 -6.57 -9.98
CA ARG A 307 -11.60 -6.14 -11.37
C ARG A 307 -11.88 -7.31 -12.31
N ILE A 308 -12.35 -7.00 -13.50
CA ILE A 308 -12.50 -7.96 -14.60
C ILE A 308 -11.52 -7.54 -15.68
N THR A 309 -10.56 -8.41 -15.99
CA THR A 309 -9.41 -8.07 -16.82
C THR A 309 -9.11 -9.11 -17.90
N ASP A 310 -8.28 -8.74 -18.87
CA ASP A 310 -7.64 -9.67 -19.79
C ASP A 310 -6.42 -10.37 -19.17
N ASP A 311 -5.68 -11.14 -19.97
CA ASP A 311 -4.49 -11.86 -19.53
C ASP A 311 -3.27 -10.96 -19.21
N LYS A 312 -3.38 -9.66 -19.48
CA LYS A 312 -2.41 -8.61 -19.15
C LYS A 312 -2.87 -7.75 -17.98
N TYR A 313 -3.95 -8.13 -17.30
CA TYR A 313 -4.58 -7.39 -16.21
C TYR A 313 -5.16 -6.03 -16.63
N GLU A 314 -5.39 -5.80 -17.93
CA GLU A 314 -6.08 -4.60 -18.41
C GLU A 314 -7.59 -4.77 -18.25
N PRO A 315 -8.33 -3.72 -17.84
CA PRO A 315 -9.78 -3.80 -17.72
C PRO A 315 -10.44 -4.31 -18.99
N TYR A 316 -11.28 -5.33 -18.88
CA TYR A 316 -11.93 -5.91 -20.05
C TYR A 316 -12.88 -4.88 -20.70
N PRO A 317 -12.75 -4.59 -22.00
CA PRO A 317 -13.43 -3.46 -22.62
C PRO A 317 -14.93 -3.69 -22.79
N GLY A 318 -15.70 -2.61 -22.63
CA GLY A 318 -17.13 -2.59 -22.96
C GLY A 318 -18.07 -3.16 -21.90
N LEU A 319 -17.56 -3.54 -20.72
CA LEU A 319 -18.40 -3.96 -19.59
C LEU A 319 -19.09 -2.73 -18.96
N THR A 320 -20.34 -2.93 -18.50
CA THR A 320 -21.07 -1.92 -17.70
C THR A 320 -21.63 -2.55 -16.43
N PHE A 321 -21.76 -1.75 -15.37
CA PHE A 321 -22.17 -2.22 -14.04
C PHE A 321 -23.50 -1.59 -13.61
N ASP A 322 -24.42 -2.37 -13.06
CA ASP A 322 -25.71 -1.91 -12.52
C ASP A 322 -25.93 -2.52 -11.13
N SER A 323 -26.37 -1.71 -10.18
CA SER A 323 -26.73 -2.18 -8.83
C SER A 323 -28.12 -2.81 -8.80
N LYS A 324 -28.98 -2.56 -9.78
CA LYS A 324 -30.35 -3.08 -9.78
C LYS A 324 -30.36 -4.56 -10.13
N PRO A 325 -31.13 -5.39 -9.40
CA PRO A 325 -31.33 -6.79 -9.74
C PRO A 325 -31.74 -6.99 -11.21
N LYS A 326 -30.98 -7.83 -11.92
CA LYS A 326 -31.27 -8.25 -13.31
C LYS A 326 -31.46 -9.75 -13.38
N GLU A 327 -32.19 -10.20 -14.40
CA GLU A 327 -32.18 -11.62 -14.79
C GLU A 327 -30.82 -11.96 -15.41
N TYR A 328 -30.23 -13.07 -14.98
CA TYR A 328 -28.93 -13.55 -15.47
C TYR A 328 -28.96 -15.07 -15.63
N LYS A 329 -28.09 -15.59 -16.50
CA LYS A 329 -27.97 -17.03 -16.71
C LYS A 329 -27.09 -17.66 -15.63
N LYS A 330 -27.72 -18.37 -14.70
CA LYS A 330 -27.02 -19.13 -13.65
C LYS A 330 -26.09 -20.19 -14.24
N ASN A 331 -24.89 -20.30 -13.68
CA ASN A 331 -23.95 -21.37 -13.98
C ASN A 331 -24.34 -22.62 -13.18
N LYS A 332 -24.80 -23.67 -13.87
CA LYS A 332 -25.22 -24.94 -13.26
C LYS A 332 -24.08 -25.97 -13.16
N SER A 333 -22.84 -25.60 -13.50
CA SER A 333 -21.70 -26.50 -13.42
C SER A 333 -21.41 -26.86 -11.96
N THR A 334 -21.56 -28.13 -11.62
CA THR A 334 -21.27 -28.66 -10.28
C THR A 334 -19.83 -29.12 -10.10
N ASN A 335 -19.00 -29.15 -11.16
CA ASN A 335 -17.80 -29.99 -11.17
C ASN A 335 -16.58 -29.44 -11.96
N SER A 336 -16.49 -28.13 -12.18
CA SER A 336 -15.28 -27.55 -12.78
C SER A 336 -14.46 -26.86 -11.70
N GLU A 337 -13.35 -27.48 -11.29
CA GLU A 337 -12.30 -26.85 -10.49
C GLU A 337 -11.96 -25.48 -11.09
N VAL A 338 -11.95 -24.43 -10.26
CA VAL A 338 -11.67 -23.08 -10.75
C VAL A 338 -10.17 -22.97 -10.99
N LYS A 339 -9.79 -22.58 -12.21
CA LYS A 339 -8.40 -22.34 -12.53
C LYS A 339 -7.95 -21.03 -11.86
N ILE A 340 -7.23 -21.16 -10.75
CA ILE A 340 -6.56 -20.06 -10.07
C ILE A 340 -5.39 -19.58 -10.92
N ILE A 341 -5.21 -18.27 -11.00
CA ILE A 341 -4.10 -17.63 -11.72
C ILE A 341 -3.04 -17.24 -10.68
N PRO A 342 -1.83 -17.81 -10.73
CA PRO A 342 -0.75 -17.41 -9.86
C PRO A 342 -0.45 -15.91 -9.96
N HIS A 343 -0.05 -15.28 -8.86
CA HIS A 343 0.39 -13.89 -8.88
C HIS A 343 1.67 -13.76 -9.73
N PHE A 344 1.64 -12.87 -10.74
CA PHE A 344 2.67 -12.79 -11.79
C PHE A 344 4.09 -12.61 -11.22
N ALA A 345 4.26 -11.76 -10.20
CA ALA A 345 5.57 -11.50 -9.61
C ALA A 345 6.05 -12.66 -8.72
N GLU A 346 5.13 -13.37 -8.06
CA GLU A 346 5.48 -14.53 -7.24
C GLU A 346 5.97 -15.67 -8.13
N GLU A 347 5.22 -15.97 -9.19
CA GLU A 347 5.60 -17.01 -10.15
C GLU A 347 6.94 -16.69 -10.82
N PHE A 348 7.14 -15.43 -11.20
CA PHE A 348 8.40 -14.97 -11.80
C PHE A 348 9.61 -15.26 -10.92
N PHE A 349 9.62 -14.79 -9.65
CA PHE A 349 10.78 -15.00 -8.80
C PHE A 349 10.91 -16.44 -8.29
N LYS A 350 9.80 -17.17 -8.09
CA LYS A 350 9.85 -18.63 -7.84
C LYS A 350 10.58 -19.36 -8.96
N ASN A 351 10.31 -19.00 -10.22
CA ASN A 351 10.98 -19.60 -11.37
C ASN A 351 12.44 -19.14 -11.48
N LYS A 352 12.76 -17.87 -11.20
CA LYS A 352 14.15 -17.41 -11.13
C LYS A 352 14.97 -18.17 -10.09
N ILE A 353 14.43 -18.42 -8.90
CA ILE A 353 15.13 -19.21 -7.87
C ILE A 353 15.38 -20.65 -8.32
N LYS A 354 14.45 -21.27 -9.06
CA LYS A 354 14.69 -22.62 -9.62
C LYS A 354 15.85 -22.64 -10.62
N ILE A 355 16.01 -21.58 -11.42
CA ILE A 355 17.04 -21.49 -12.46
C ILE A 355 18.39 -21.05 -11.85
N GLU A 356 18.35 -20.11 -10.90
CA GLU A 356 19.51 -19.48 -10.26
C GLU A 356 19.44 -19.62 -8.73
N PRO A 357 19.55 -20.85 -8.17
CA PRO A 357 19.31 -21.09 -6.74
C PRO A 357 20.31 -20.43 -5.80
N ASN A 358 21.48 -20.03 -6.31
CA ASN A 358 22.52 -19.34 -5.53
C ASN A 358 22.41 -17.80 -5.61
N ASN A 359 21.49 -17.26 -6.42
CA ASN A 359 21.31 -15.82 -6.56
C ASN A 359 20.38 -15.31 -5.45
N ILE A 360 20.98 -14.83 -4.37
CA ILE A 360 20.27 -14.35 -3.18
C ILE A 360 19.31 -13.18 -3.46
N THR A 361 19.60 -12.34 -4.46
CA THR A 361 18.73 -11.23 -4.85
C THR A 361 17.33 -11.72 -5.22
N ASN A 362 17.20 -12.89 -5.84
CA ASN A 362 15.90 -13.48 -6.19
C ASN A 362 15.07 -13.84 -4.94
N TYR A 363 15.72 -14.27 -3.85
CA TYR A 363 15.05 -14.59 -2.58
C TYR A 363 14.56 -13.32 -1.89
N ILE A 364 15.37 -12.26 -1.88
CA ILE A 364 15.02 -10.96 -1.32
C ILE A 364 13.87 -10.32 -2.11
N LEU A 365 13.92 -10.35 -3.45
CA LEU A 365 12.85 -9.82 -4.27
C LEU A 365 11.55 -10.63 -4.07
N LEU A 366 11.61 -11.95 -3.99
CA LEU A 366 10.44 -12.77 -3.67
C LEU A 366 9.91 -12.47 -2.26
N ASN A 367 10.78 -12.24 -1.28
CA ASN A 367 10.37 -11.76 0.04
C ASN A 367 9.61 -10.44 -0.06
N LYS A 368 10.14 -9.44 -0.78
CA LYS A 368 9.47 -8.15 -0.95
C LYS A 368 8.11 -8.28 -1.66
N VAL A 369 7.98 -9.17 -2.67
CA VAL A 369 6.69 -9.51 -3.28
C VAL A 369 5.71 -10.07 -2.22
N TYR A 370 6.15 -11.03 -1.42
CA TYR A 370 5.30 -11.61 -0.37
C TYR A 370 4.92 -10.58 0.70
N ILE A 371 5.85 -9.72 1.12
CA ILE A 371 5.58 -8.65 2.10
C ILE A 371 4.53 -7.69 1.56
N ARG A 372 4.63 -7.30 0.29
CA ARG A 372 3.66 -6.43 -0.35
C ARG A 372 2.28 -7.09 -0.39
N ASN A 373 2.21 -8.39 -0.72
CA ASN A 373 0.98 -9.19 -0.65
C ASN A 373 0.59 -9.64 0.78
N ARG A 374 1.30 -9.20 1.83
CA ARG A 374 1.18 -9.62 3.24
C ARG A 374 1.15 -11.14 3.47
N LYS A 375 1.84 -11.90 2.62
CA LYS A 375 2.11 -13.34 2.80
C LYS A 375 3.31 -13.53 3.73
N LEU A 376 3.14 -13.15 5.00
CA LEU A 376 4.24 -13.00 5.97
C LEU A 376 4.96 -14.33 6.27
N PHE A 377 4.23 -15.44 6.35
CA PHE A 377 4.81 -16.76 6.55
C PHE A 377 5.73 -17.15 5.39
N GLU A 378 5.28 -16.95 4.16
CA GLU A 378 6.06 -17.21 2.94
C GLU A 378 7.26 -16.27 2.82
N ALA A 379 7.07 -15.00 3.20
CA ALA A 379 8.12 -13.98 3.27
C ALA A 379 9.24 -14.38 4.24
N ARG A 380 8.90 -14.86 5.44
CA ARG A 380 9.86 -15.37 6.41
C ARG A 380 10.57 -16.63 5.88
N LYS A 381 9.80 -17.61 5.41
CA LYS A 381 10.33 -18.89 4.92
C LYS A 381 11.34 -18.70 3.79
N ILE A 382 11.12 -17.75 2.89
CA ILE A 382 12.06 -17.49 1.78
C ILE A 382 13.34 -16.80 2.27
N LEU A 383 13.26 -15.92 3.27
CA LEU A 383 14.45 -15.32 3.89
C LEU A 383 15.27 -16.35 4.69
N GLU A 384 14.63 -17.26 5.41
CA GLU A 384 15.30 -18.37 6.10
C GLU A 384 16.07 -19.26 5.12
N GLN A 385 15.57 -19.45 3.89
CA GLN A 385 16.30 -20.12 2.83
C GLN A 385 17.49 -19.29 2.35
N GLY A 386 17.31 -17.98 2.17
CA GLY A 386 18.38 -17.05 1.80
C GLY A 386 19.51 -17.01 2.83
N LEU A 387 19.17 -17.04 4.13
CA LEU A 387 20.13 -17.06 5.24
C LEU A 387 20.99 -18.34 5.28
N LYS A 388 20.55 -19.43 4.65
CA LYS A 388 21.38 -20.64 4.47
C LYS A 388 22.46 -20.45 3.41
N LEU A 389 22.28 -19.50 2.48
CA LEU A 389 23.27 -19.17 1.45
C LEU A 389 24.29 -18.15 1.97
N TYR A 390 23.80 -17.10 2.63
CA TYR A 390 24.61 -16.01 3.17
C TYR A 390 24.10 -15.56 4.54
N GLN A 391 24.93 -15.62 5.56
CA GLN A 391 24.58 -15.15 6.91
C GLN A 391 25.02 -13.70 7.09
N ASN A 392 24.14 -12.74 6.76
CA ASN A 392 24.46 -11.32 6.84
C ASN A 392 23.36 -10.48 7.51
N ALA A 393 23.73 -9.27 7.94
CA ALA A 393 22.83 -8.36 8.63
C ALA A 393 21.65 -7.85 7.79
N ILE A 394 21.81 -7.69 6.47
CA ILE A 394 20.74 -7.21 5.60
C ILE A 394 19.57 -8.20 5.62
N LEU A 395 19.84 -9.48 5.41
CA LEU A 395 18.81 -10.53 5.45
C LEU A 395 18.18 -10.68 6.84
N LYS A 396 18.98 -10.55 7.90
CA LYS A 396 18.49 -10.58 9.28
C LYS A 396 17.56 -9.39 9.58
N VAL A 397 17.85 -8.21 9.03
CA VAL A 397 16.97 -7.03 9.16
C VAL A 397 15.68 -7.22 8.39
N GLU A 398 15.73 -7.70 7.14
CA GLU A 398 14.52 -8.04 6.38
C GLU A 398 13.67 -9.10 7.11
N LEU A 399 14.30 -10.04 7.80
CA LEU A 399 13.62 -11.02 8.66
C LEU A 399 13.01 -10.35 9.90
N GLY A 400 13.72 -9.41 10.53
CA GLY A 400 13.19 -8.57 11.61
C GLY A 400 11.96 -7.77 11.18
N LEU A 401 11.93 -7.23 9.96
CA LEU A 401 10.75 -6.56 9.39
C LEU A 401 9.56 -7.50 9.23
N CYS A 402 9.80 -8.78 8.91
CA CYS A 402 8.76 -9.81 8.92
C CYS A 402 8.20 -10.01 10.34
N TYR A 403 9.08 -10.17 11.33
CA TYR A 403 8.68 -10.36 12.73
C TYR A 403 7.88 -9.19 13.29
N ILE A 404 8.23 -7.94 12.94
CA ILE A 404 7.44 -6.76 13.29
C ILE A 404 6.03 -6.88 12.74
N LYS A 405 5.87 -7.25 11.46
CA LYS A 405 4.54 -7.36 10.82
C LYS A 405 3.70 -8.53 11.38
N GLU A 406 4.35 -9.56 11.91
CA GLU A 406 3.71 -10.72 12.53
C GLU A 406 3.47 -10.56 14.04
N ASN A 407 3.87 -9.43 14.64
CA ASN A 407 3.92 -9.25 16.09
C ASN A 407 4.74 -10.35 16.82
N ASN A 408 5.77 -10.91 16.17
CA ASN A 408 6.63 -11.93 16.75
C ASN A 408 7.76 -11.29 17.58
N GLN A 409 7.50 -11.10 18.87
CA GLN A 409 8.46 -10.45 19.78
C GLN A 409 9.73 -11.28 20.01
N VAL A 410 9.63 -12.61 20.07
CA VAL A 410 10.79 -13.49 20.31
C VAL A 410 11.78 -13.38 19.17
N GLY A 411 11.31 -13.56 17.93
CA GLY A 411 12.16 -13.43 16.75
C GLY A 411 12.74 -12.02 16.61
N LEU A 412 11.96 -10.98 16.92
CA LEU A 412 12.45 -9.60 16.88
C LEU A 412 13.55 -9.33 17.92
N SER A 413 13.44 -9.90 19.13
CA SER A 413 14.47 -9.79 20.16
C SER A 413 15.79 -10.44 19.74
N GLU A 414 15.74 -11.63 19.11
CA GLU A 414 16.94 -12.29 18.58
C GLU A 414 17.67 -11.43 17.54
N ILE A 415 16.92 -10.79 16.63
CA ILE A 415 17.50 -9.86 15.65
C ILE A 415 18.06 -8.62 16.37
N THR A 416 17.36 -8.09 17.36
CA THR A 416 17.79 -6.91 18.13
C THR A 416 19.10 -7.16 18.87
N GLU A 417 19.23 -8.30 19.54
CA GLU A 417 20.45 -8.72 20.23
C GLU A 417 21.61 -8.89 19.24
N TYR A 418 21.36 -9.57 18.12
CA TYR A 418 22.37 -9.69 17.06
C TYR A 418 22.87 -8.32 16.59
N ILE A 419 21.99 -7.35 16.35
CA ILE A 419 22.41 -6.00 15.92
C ILE A 419 23.24 -5.31 17.01
N LYS A 420 22.83 -5.41 18.28
CA LYS A 420 23.55 -4.82 19.42
C LYS A 420 24.94 -5.41 19.64
N GLU A 421 25.13 -6.69 19.34
CA GLU A 421 26.42 -7.38 19.51
C GLU A 421 27.32 -7.24 18.29
N GLU A 422 26.78 -7.43 17.10
CA GLU A 422 27.54 -7.67 15.87
C GLU A 422 27.56 -6.48 14.90
N GLU A 423 26.65 -5.52 15.04
CA GLU A 423 26.41 -4.44 14.05
C GLU A 423 26.43 -3.04 14.69
N LYS A 424 27.34 -2.81 15.64
CA LYS A 424 27.46 -1.55 16.42
C LYS A 424 27.74 -0.28 15.62
N GLU A 425 28.12 -0.43 14.34
CA GLU A 425 28.36 0.69 13.42
C GLU A 425 27.19 0.90 12.44
N SER A 426 26.11 0.12 12.54
CA SER A 426 24.94 0.24 11.65
C SER A 426 24.00 1.35 12.11
N ILE A 427 23.26 1.95 11.17
CA ILE A 427 22.23 2.95 11.51
C ILE A 427 21.17 2.37 12.46
N ILE A 428 20.83 1.08 12.28
CA ILE A 428 19.83 0.37 13.08
C ILE A 428 20.29 0.23 14.53
N TYR A 429 21.59 0.01 14.76
CA TYR A 429 22.13 0.05 16.12
C TYR A 429 21.91 1.41 16.78
N TYR A 430 22.17 2.50 16.06
CA TYR A 430 21.90 3.85 16.57
C TYR A 430 20.40 4.05 16.84
N ASP A 431 19.51 3.55 15.99
CA ASP A 431 18.06 3.62 16.21
C ASP A 431 17.61 2.87 17.46
N LEU A 432 18.18 1.68 17.69
CA LEU A 432 17.93 0.90 18.91
C LEU A 432 18.44 1.65 20.15
N LEU A 433 19.65 2.19 20.10
CA LEU A 433 20.23 2.97 21.20
C LEU A 433 19.42 4.24 21.49
N ILE A 434 18.97 4.94 20.44
CA ILE A 434 18.10 6.11 20.55
C ILE A 434 16.79 5.74 21.26
N ASN A 435 16.17 4.61 20.91
CA ASN A 435 14.95 4.13 21.56
C ASN A 435 15.18 3.79 23.04
N ASP A 436 16.28 3.12 23.37
CA ASP A 436 16.66 2.79 24.74
C ASP A 436 16.85 4.08 25.58
N LEU A 437 17.65 5.03 25.09
CA LEU A 437 17.91 6.32 25.76
C LEU A 437 16.64 7.16 25.93
N LYS A 438 15.72 7.11 24.96
CA LYS A 438 14.41 7.76 25.05
C LYS A 438 13.56 7.14 26.16
N SER A 439 13.56 5.81 26.29
CA SER A 439 12.82 5.11 27.35
C SER A 439 13.40 5.42 28.74
N GLU A 440 14.71 5.59 28.83
CA GLU A 440 15.44 5.96 30.06
C GLU A 440 15.40 7.46 30.36
N LYS A 441 14.83 8.29 29.47
CA LYS A 441 14.75 9.76 29.56
C LYS A 441 16.13 10.44 29.69
N LYS A 442 17.17 9.85 29.09
CA LYS A 442 18.55 10.39 29.07
C LYS A 442 18.73 11.38 27.93
N ASN A 443 18.08 12.53 28.04
CA ASN A 443 17.93 13.48 26.92
C ASN A 443 19.25 14.02 26.35
N GLN A 444 20.28 14.24 27.18
CA GLN A 444 21.58 14.73 26.70
C GLN A 444 22.34 13.65 25.92
N GLU A 445 22.44 12.43 26.47
CA GLU A 445 23.04 11.28 25.79
C GLU A 445 22.29 10.95 24.49
N LEU A 446 20.96 11.08 24.50
CA LEU A 446 20.10 10.94 23.34
C LEU A 446 20.49 11.95 22.25
N LEU A 447 20.61 13.24 22.58
CA LEU A 447 21.03 14.28 21.64
C LEU A 447 22.42 14.00 21.06
N ASP A 448 23.38 13.63 21.90
CA ASP A 448 24.75 13.31 21.48
C ASP A 448 24.79 12.09 20.53
N THR A 449 23.93 11.10 20.81
CA THR A 449 23.77 9.90 19.97
C THR A 449 23.14 10.26 18.62
N ILE A 450 22.07 11.05 18.59
CA ILE A 450 21.44 11.52 17.34
C ILE A 450 22.44 12.32 16.50
N ASN A 451 23.21 13.24 17.11
CA ASN A 451 24.24 14.00 16.42
C ASN A 451 25.34 13.11 15.83
N SER A 452 25.75 12.07 16.57
CA SER A 452 26.75 11.10 16.12
C SER A 452 26.23 10.28 14.93
N LYS A 453 25.00 9.75 15.01
CA LYS A 453 24.30 9.09 13.90
C LYS A 453 24.24 10.01 12.67
N THR A 454 23.81 11.25 12.85
CA THR A 454 23.68 12.26 11.78
C THR A 454 25.00 12.56 11.10
N LYS A 455 26.11 12.63 11.86
CA LYS A 455 27.45 12.87 11.30
C LYS A 455 27.92 11.73 10.38
N ILE A 456 27.51 10.49 10.68
CA ILE A 456 27.93 9.29 9.94
C ILE A 456 27.03 9.05 8.73
N PHE A 457 25.71 9.12 8.92
CA PHE A 457 24.72 8.71 7.91
C PHE A 457 24.10 9.89 7.14
N GLY A 458 24.29 11.11 7.62
CA GLY A 458 23.67 12.31 7.08
C GLY A 458 22.34 12.66 7.75
N GLU A 459 21.75 13.75 7.30
CA GLU A 459 20.45 14.23 7.76
C GLU A 459 19.32 13.62 6.93
N SER A 460 18.20 13.33 7.60
CA SER A 460 16.96 12.84 7.00
C SER A 460 15.75 13.48 7.68
N GLU A 461 14.54 13.29 7.12
CA GLU A 461 13.30 13.69 7.79
C GLU A 461 13.17 13.07 9.19
N SER A 462 13.53 11.78 9.36
CA SER A 462 13.56 11.12 10.68
C SER A 462 14.52 11.82 11.64
N THR A 463 15.71 12.17 11.16
CA THR A 463 16.72 12.87 11.96
C THR A 463 16.20 14.22 12.47
N PHE A 464 15.52 15.00 11.63
CA PHE A 464 14.91 16.26 12.07
C PHE A 464 13.81 16.02 13.11
N SER A 465 12.97 15.00 12.93
CA SER A 465 11.97 14.63 13.94
C SER A 465 12.60 14.23 15.28
N GLU A 466 13.66 13.42 15.26
CA GLU A 466 14.44 13.00 16.43
C GLU A 466 15.03 14.22 17.17
N LEU A 467 15.70 15.11 16.43
CA LEU A 467 16.31 16.34 16.96
C LEU A 467 15.27 17.28 17.56
N ILE A 468 14.13 17.48 16.89
CA ILE A 468 13.03 18.31 17.40
C ILE A 468 12.50 17.73 18.72
N ASN A 469 12.20 16.43 18.74
CA ASN A 469 11.64 15.77 19.92
C ASN A 469 12.57 15.81 21.14
N VAL A 470 13.88 15.59 20.96
CA VAL A 470 14.83 15.68 22.08
C VAL A 470 15.00 17.13 22.57
N ASN A 471 14.98 18.14 21.68
CA ASN A 471 15.07 19.54 22.08
C ASN A 471 13.80 20.04 22.78
N ILE A 472 12.61 19.50 22.44
CA ILE A 472 11.39 19.68 23.24
C ILE A 472 11.62 19.15 24.66
N ALA A 473 12.16 17.94 24.81
CA ALA A 473 12.39 17.33 26.13
C ALA A 473 13.47 18.07 26.95
N LEU A 474 14.43 18.71 26.29
CA LEU A 474 15.47 19.56 26.91
C LEU A 474 14.97 20.99 27.22
N ASN A 475 13.80 21.39 26.72
CA ASN A 475 13.27 22.76 26.79
C ASN A 475 14.20 23.82 26.13
N ASP A 476 14.98 23.45 25.11
CA ASP A 476 15.79 24.41 24.34
C ASP A 476 14.95 25.06 23.23
N VAL A 477 14.15 26.05 23.63
CA VAL A 477 13.21 26.76 22.74
C VAL A 477 13.93 27.46 21.56
N PRO A 478 15.05 28.20 21.75
CA PRO A 478 15.75 28.83 20.63
C PRO A 478 16.27 27.83 19.60
N LYS A 479 16.78 26.66 20.03
CA LYS A 479 17.25 25.63 19.11
C LYS A 479 16.07 24.93 18.41
N LEU A 480 15.00 24.67 19.15
CA LEU A 480 13.76 24.08 18.64
C LEU A 480 13.19 24.89 17.47
N ILE A 481 13.07 26.21 17.61
CA ILE A 481 12.52 27.08 16.56
C ILE A 481 13.35 26.94 15.28
N LYS A 482 14.68 27.07 15.38
CA LYS A 482 15.59 26.95 14.24
C LYS A 482 15.50 25.59 13.55
N LEU A 483 15.40 24.51 14.34
CA LEU A 483 15.28 23.15 13.81
C LEU A 483 13.97 22.95 13.05
N VAL A 484 12.85 23.44 13.58
CA VAL A 484 11.54 23.33 12.93
C VAL A 484 11.47 24.17 11.66
N GLU A 485 12.00 25.40 11.69
CA GLU A 485 12.09 26.26 10.49
C GLU A 485 12.95 25.59 9.40
N GLU A 486 14.10 25.03 9.77
CA GLU A 486 14.96 24.32 8.84
C GLU A 486 14.29 23.05 8.28
N ALA A 487 13.65 22.26 9.14
CA ALA A 487 12.95 21.05 8.74
C ALA A 487 11.80 21.36 7.78
N HIS A 488 10.96 22.36 8.10
CA HIS A 488 9.86 22.77 7.23
C HIS A 488 10.37 23.32 5.89
N ARG A 489 11.49 24.07 5.89
CA ARG A 489 12.12 24.54 4.65
C ARG A 489 12.66 23.40 3.78
N LYS A 490 13.27 22.37 4.39
CA LYS A 490 13.81 21.19 3.67
C LYS A 490 12.69 20.24 3.19
N TYR A 491 11.62 20.13 3.96
CA TYR A 491 10.50 19.20 3.71
C TYR A 491 9.16 19.97 3.74
N PRO A 492 8.92 20.89 2.78
CA PRO A 492 7.76 21.78 2.80
C PRO A 492 6.43 21.02 2.68
N ASN A 493 6.45 19.80 2.14
CA ASN A 493 5.26 18.95 1.99
C ASN A 493 4.97 18.09 3.23
N SER A 494 5.84 18.10 4.25
CA SER A 494 5.67 17.28 5.45
C SER A 494 4.59 17.85 6.36
N GLU A 495 3.53 17.07 6.55
CA GLU A 495 2.44 17.38 7.48
C GLU A 495 2.97 17.54 8.91
N LEU A 496 3.96 16.73 9.29
CA LEU A 496 4.58 16.75 10.61
C LEU A 496 5.25 18.11 10.89
N PHE A 497 6.11 18.58 9.98
CA PHE A 497 6.80 19.85 10.17
C PHE A 497 5.88 21.07 10.02
N ALA A 498 4.84 20.98 9.18
CA ALA A 498 3.79 22.00 9.16
C ALA A 498 3.07 22.08 10.52
N ASN A 499 2.75 20.95 11.15
CA ASN A 499 2.18 20.94 12.49
C ASN A 499 3.12 21.57 13.53
N TYR A 500 4.42 21.28 13.48
CA TYR A 500 5.39 21.89 14.40
C TYR A 500 5.48 23.41 14.19
N MET A 501 5.57 23.89 12.94
CA MET A 501 5.56 25.33 12.63
C MET A 501 4.32 26.02 13.18
N TYR A 502 3.14 25.43 12.96
CA TYR A 502 1.89 25.92 13.52
C TYR A 502 1.91 26.00 15.05
N ASN A 503 2.45 24.97 15.74
CA ASN A 503 2.56 24.97 17.18
C ASN A 503 3.57 25.98 17.72
N ILE A 504 4.63 26.32 16.97
CA ILE A 504 5.52 27.43 17.31
C ILE A 504 4.75 28.74 17.33
N TYR A 505 4.06 29.09 16.24
CA TYR A 505 3.27 30.32 16.18
C TYR A 505 2.21 30.38 17.28
N LYS A 506 1.48 29.28 17.48
CA LYS A 506 0.37 29.22 18.43
C LYS A 506 0.80 29.22 19.90
N ASN A 507 1.76 28.37 20.27
CA ASN A 507 2.06 28.10 21.68
C ASN A 507 3.32 28.83 22.18
N VAL A 508 4.31 29.04 21.31
CA VAL A 508 5.58 29.68 21.66
C VAL A 508 5.49 31.18 21.47
N GLU A 509 5.15 31.62 20.26
CA GLU A 509 5.00 33.05 19.94
C GLU A 509 3.66 33.62 20.44
N LYS A 510 2.69 32.74 20.71
CA LYS A 510 1.34 33.10 21.18
C LYS A 510 0.59 34.00 20.20
N ASP A 511 0.89 33.87 18.90
CA ASP A 511 0.21 34.56 17.81
C ASP A 511 -0.70 33.58 17.07
N ILE A 512 -1.95 33.47 17.56
CA ILE A 512 -2.97 32.61 16.96
C ILE A 512 -3.36 33.05 15.55
N ASN A 513 -3.25 34.34 15.22
CA ASN A 513 -3.62 34.85 13.90
C ASN A 513 -2.60 34.42 12.85
N VAL A 514 -1.31 34.52 13.19
CA VAL A 514 -0.21 34.02 12.34
C VAL A 514 -0.30 32.50 12.22
N ALA A 515 -0.52 31.77 13.32
CA ALA A 515 -0.68 30.31 13.30
C ALA A 515 -1.84 29.87 12.37
N THR A 516 -3.00 30.51 12.52
CA THR A 516 -4.19 30.23 11.68
C THR A 516 -3.92 30.55 10.22
N SER A 517 -3.32 31.70 9.93
CA SER A 517 -3.00 32.12 8.55
C SER A 517 -1.99 31.19 7.88
N PHE A 518 -0.97 30.74 8.63
CA PHE A 518 -0.02 29.73 8.18
C PHE A 518 -0.73 28.42 7.82
N MET A 519 -1.62 27.94 8.70
CA MET A 519 -2.36 26.70 8.47
C MET A 519 -3.33 26.81 7.28
N GLU A 520 -4.04 27.93 7.14
CA GLU A 520 -4.90 28.21 5.98
C GLU A 520 -4.09 28.20 4.68
N ASN A 521 -2.92 28.84 4.66
CA ASN A 521 -2.05 28.87 3.50
C ASN A 521 -1.49 27.47 3.16
N TYR A 522 -1.01 26.72 4.15
CA TYR A 522 -0.53 25.37 3.95
C TYR A 522 -1.62 24.46 3.37
N LEU A 523 -2.82 24.48 3.96
CA LEU A 523 -3.97 23.67 3.55
C LEU A 523 -4.62 24.14 2.24
N SER A 524 -4.25 25.31 1.70
CA SER A 524 -4.69 25.72 0.36
C SER A 524 -4.06 24.86 -0.73
N ASN A 525 -2.83 24.37 -0.51
CA ASN A 525 -2.06 23.56 -1.45
C ASN A 525 -1.84 22.11 -0.97
N HIS A 526 -2.29 21.77 0.24
CA HIS A 526 -2.11 20.45 0.83
C HIS A 526 -3.40 19.92 1.44
N TYR A 527 -3.67 18.63 1.25
CA TYR A 527 -4.73 17.95 1.98
C TYR A 527 -4.15 17.18 3.16
N SER A 528 -4.53 17.58 4.37
CA SER A 528 -4.37 16.79 5.59
C SER A 528 -5.67 16.82 6.38
N PHE A 529 -6.23 15.64 6.65
CA PHE A 529 -7.40 15.52 7.51
C PHE A 529 -7.10 15.94 8.95
N GLY A 530 -5.93 15.54 9.48
CA GLY A 530 -5.49 15.88 10.83
C GLY A 530 -5.34 17.39 11.05
N LEU A 531 -4.61 18.06 10.16
CA LEU A 531 -4.42 19.52 10.22
C LEU A 531 -5.71 20.29 9.97
N LYS A 532 -6.59 19.83 9.05
CA LYS A 532 -7.93 20.42 8.88
C LYS A 532 -8.74 20.34 10.17
N LYS A 533 -8.68 19.22 10.91
CA LYS A 533 -9.37 19.07 12.20
C LYS A 533 -8.84 20.04 13.25
N LEU A 534 -7.52 20.24 13.31
CA LEU A 534 -6.91 21.25 14.19
C LEU A 534 -7.39 22.67 13.83
N LEU A 535 -7.39 23.03 12.54
CA LEU A 535 -7.86 24.34 12.08
C LEU A 535 -9.35 24.58 12.38
N ILE A 536 -10.20 23.55 12.22
CA ILE A 536 -11.62 23.62 12.58
C ILE A 536 -11.79 23.88 14.08
N SER A 537 -11.04 23.15 14.92
CA SER A 537 -11.05 23.35 16.38
C SER A 537 -10.64 24.78 16.74
N ASP A 538 -9.62 25.33 16.08
CA ASP A 538 -9.18 26.71 16.30
C ASP A 538 -10.23 27.73 15.91
N TYR A 539 -10.93 27.53 14.80
CA TYR A 539 -12.01 28.43 14.42
C TYR A 539 -13.12 28.46 15.47
N PHE A 540 -13.50 27.32 16.05
CA PHE A 540 -14.48 27.32 17.14
C PHE A 540 -13.96 28.02 18.39
N GLN A 541 -12.72 27.76 18.81
CA GLN A 541 -12.11 28.38 19.98
C GLN A 541 -11.98 29.91 19.85
N ASN A 542 -11.86 30.42 18.61
CA ASN A 542 -11.71 31.84 18.33
C ASN A 542 -13.03 32.50 17.82
N ASN A 543 -14.19 31.91 18.12
CA ASN A 543 -15.52 32.43 17.74
C ASN A 543 -15.73 32.63 16.23
N ASN A 544 -14.97 31.92 15.39
CA ASN A 544 -15.08 31.95 13.93
C ASN A 544 -15.88 30.74 13.40
N SER A 545 -17.03 30.47 14.03
CA SER A 545 -17.82 29.26 13.77
C SER A 545 -18.26 29.14 12.31
N ARG A 546 -18.45 30.27 11.60
CA ARG A 546 -18.79 30.25 10.16
C ARG A 546 -17.69 29.56 9.33
N LYS A 547 -16.41 29.89 9.55
CA LYS A 547 -15.30 29.22 8.86
C LYS A 547 -15.22 27.73 9.24
N ALA A 548 -15.44 27.41 10.51
CA ALA A 548 -15.45 26.03 11.01
C ALA A 548 -16.52 25.18 10.30
N TYR A 549 -17.77 25.65 10.25
CA TYR A 549 -18.85 24.94 9.56
C TYR A 549 -18.60 24.81 8.05
N ASN A 550 -18.03 25.83 7.41
CA ASN A 550 -17.69 25.74 5.99
C ASN A 550 -16.66 24.64 5.72
N LYS A 551 -15.62 24.51 6.56
CA LYS A 551 -14.63 23.43 6.43
C LYS A 551 -15.20 22.05 6.72
N LEU A 552 -16.12 21.93 7.68
CA LEU A 552 -16.84 20.67 7.91
C LEU A 552 -17.66 20.25 6.69
N LYS A 553 -18.37 21.19 6.05
CA LYS A 553 -19.13 20.94 4.80
C LYS A 553 -18.21 20.56 3.63
N GLU A 554 -17.08 21.26 3.46
CA GLU A 554 -16.07 20.91 2.45
C GLU A 554 -15.59 19.46 2.62
N ASN A 555 -15.37 18.98 3.85
CA ASN A 555 -14.97 17.59 4.08
C ASN A 555 -16.03 16.57 3.61
N ILE A 556 -17.32 16.89 3.79
CA ILE A 556 -18.44 16.07 3.28
C ILE A 556 -18.43 16.06 1.74
N GLU A 557 -18.18 17.21 1.11
CA GLU A 557 -18.12 17.30 -0.36
C GLU A 557 -16.94 16.53 -0.97
N ILE A 558 -15.83 16.41 -0.23
CA ILE A 558 -14.66 15.63 -0.67
C ILE A 558 -14.96 14.13 -0.58
N PHE A 559 -15.52 13.66 0.54
CA PHE A 559 -15.81 12.24 0.83
C PHE A 559 -17.30 12.01 1.13
N PRO A 560 -18.21 12.17 0.14
CA PRO A 560 -19.66 12.15 0.40
C PRO A 560 -20.20 10.76 0.75
N TYR A 561 -19.46 9.69 0.46
CA TYR A 561 -19.76 8.31 0.86
C TYR A 561 -19.25 7.96 2.26
N ASP A 562 -18.35 8.76 2.84
CA ASP A 562 -17.81 8.52 4.17
C ASP A 562 -18.77 9.12 5.22
N PRO A 563 -19.30 8.32 6.17
CA PRO A 563 -20.17 8.84 7.22
C PRO A 563 -19.43 9.75 8.22
N GLU A 564 -18.11 9.62 8.41
CA GLU A 564 -17.36 10.32 9.46
C GLU A 564 -17.42 11.86 9.34
N PRO A 565 -17.16 12.49 8.17
CA PRO A 565 -17.32 13.94 8.00
C PRO A 565 -18.73 14.44 8.36
N LYS A 566 -19.76 13.69 7.99
CA LYS A 566 -21.16 14.04 8.27
C LYS A 566 -21.48 13.92 9.76
N LEU A 567 -21.03 12.84 10.40
CA LEU A 567 -21.17 12.63 11.84
C LEU A 567 -20.44 13.72 12.64
N ALA A 568 -19.28 14.18 12.19
CA ALA A 568 -18.56 15.29 12.81
C ALA A 568 -19.37 16.59 12.79
N LEU A 569 -19.99 16.93 11.64
CA LEU A 569 -20.85 18.12 11.53
C LEU A 569 -22.14 17.97 12.37
N LEU A 570 -22.75 16.79 12.37
CA LEU A 570 -23.93 16.52 13.19
C LEU A 570 -23.65 16.69 14.68
N LYS A 571 -22.53 16.15 15.18
CA LYS A 571 -22.10 16.31 16.58
C LYS A 571 -21.96 17.78 16.96
N GLU A 572 -21.42 18.60 16.07
CA GLU A 572 -21.33 20.04 16.30
C GLU A 572 -22.71 20.71 16.33
N TYR A 573 -23.62 20.39 15.40
CA TYR A 573 -24.98 20.93 15.44
C TYR A 573 -25.71 20.57 16.74
N ILE A 574 -25.59 19.32 17.19
CA ILE A 574 -26.18 18.89 18.47
C ILE A 574 -25.57 19.65 19.65
N THR A 575 -24.25 19.80 19.67
CA THR A 575 -23.53 20.52 20.74
C THR A 575 -23.98 21.97 20.85
N GLN A 576 -24.24 22.61 19.71
CA GLN A 576 -24.71 23.99 19.62
C GLN A 576 -26.24 24.13 19.65
N GLN A 577 -26.96 23.04 19.95
CA GLN A 577 -28.44 22.99 20.00
C GLN A 577 -29.12 23.40 18.68
N LYS A 578 -28.43 23.26 17.55
CA LYS A 578 -28.90 23.48 16.18
C LYS A 578 -29.61 22.24 15.64
N TYR A 579 -30.67 21.83 16.34
CA TYR A 579 -31.35 20.56 16.06
C TYR A 579 -32.02 20.52 14.68
N ASN A 580 -32.51 21.67 14.18
CA ASN A 580 -33.10 21.75 12.85
C ASN A 580 -32.05 21.50 11.77
N GLU A 581 -30.88 22.11 11.87
CA GLU A 581 -29.78 21.88 10.94
C GLU A 581 -29.23 20.46 11.02
N GLY A 582 -29.15 19.90 12.23
CA GLY A 582 -28.82 18.48 12.43
C GLY A 582 -29.85 17.54 11.78
N TYR A 583 -31.14 17.84 11.92
CA TYR A 583 -32.21 17.08 11.30
C TYR A 583 -32.18 17.18 9.77
N GLU A 584 -32.04 18.39 9.21
CA GLU A 584 -31.95 18.59 7.76
C GLU A 584 -30.69 17.94 7.16
N LEU A 585 -29.56 17.94 7.87
CA LEU A 585 -28.35 17.23 7.45
C LEU A 585 -28.59 15.72 7.32
N ILE A 586 -29.37 15.13 8.23
CA ILE A 586 -29.70 13.70 8.17
C ILE A 586 -30.77 13.44 7.11
N LYS A 587 -31.79 14.31 7.03
CA LYS A 587 -32.98 14.18 6.16
C LYS A 587 -32.69 14.46 4.69
N SER A 588 -31.68 15.25 4.35
CA SER A 588 -31.31 15.50 2.95
C SER A 588 -30.80 14.25 2.20
N HIS A 589 -31.02 13.07 2.77
CA HIS A 589 -30.61 11.74 2.35
C HIS A 589 -31.68 10.72 2.74
#